data_AF-A0A9D6PSF7-F1
#
_entry.id   AF-A0A9D6PSF7-F1
#
_cell.length_a   1.000
_cell.length_b   1.000
_cell.length_c   1.000
_cell.angle_alpha   90.00
_cell.angle_beta   90.00
_cell.angle_gamma   90.00
#
_symmetry.space_group_name_H-M   'P 1'
#
loop_
_entity.id
_entity.type
_entity.pdbx_description
1 polymer ?
#
loop_
_entity_poly.entity_id
_entity_poly.type
_entity_poly.pdbx_seq_one_letter_code
_entity_poly.pdbx_strand_id
1 'polypeptide(L)'
;MSDIYKTPDANLAHDAVNNSGKGKGHAIPDGVKGWSWGAFLLGWIWAIGNRTWIGLLALVPYIGFVMAIILGLKGREWAWQNKQWDSVEHFNRVQKRWSFWGVTLIVGVALIGIMAAIAIPAYQEYVNAAGAR
;
A
#
# COMPACT_ATOMS: atom_id res chain seq x y z
N MET A 1 48.30 -24.62 21.61
CA MET A 1 48.09 -24.75 20.15
C MET A 1 46.85 -23.97 19.78
N SER A 2 46.99 -22.83 19.11
CA SER A 2 45.85 -22.09 18.54
C SER A 2 45.40 -22.84 17.29
N ASP A 3 44.12 -23.21 17.24
CA ASP A 3 43.54 -23.88 16.08
C ASP A 3 43.60 -22.96 14.85
N ILE A 4 44.45 -23.33 13.89
CA ILE A 4 44.70 -22.59 12.64
C ILE A 4 43.59 -22.83 11.61
N TYR A 5 42.65 -23.74 11.89
CA TYR A 5 41.51 -24.07 11.04
C TYR A 5 40.20 -23.43 11.51
N LYS A 6 40.26 -22.38 12.35
CA LYS A 6 39.05 -21.61 12.67
C LYS A 6 38.59 -20.88 11.40
N THR A 7 37.55 -21.40 10.76
CA THR A 7 36.85 -20.70 9.67
C THR A 7 36.48 -19.29 10.12
N PRO A 8 36.69 -18.25 9.32
CA PRO A 8 36.19 -16.92 9.67
C PRO A 8 34.70 -17.04 9.95
N ASP A 9 34.29 -16.55 11.12
CA ASP A 9 32.88 -16.45 11.50
C ASP A 9 32.22 -15.52 10.47
N ALA A 10 31.70 -16.09 9.38
CA ALA A 10 30.90 -15.35 8.43
C ALA A 10 29.70 -14.88 9.24
N ASN A 11 29.62 -13.57 9.50
CA ASN A 11 28.44 -12.94 10.05
C ASN A 11 27.35 -12.95 8.96
N LEU A 12 26.88 -14.16 8.64
CA LEU A 12 25.58 -14.37 8.07
C LEU A 12 24.64 -13.89 9.17
N ALA A 13 24.25 -12.62 9.10
CA ALA A 13 23.10 -12.15 9.84
C ALA A 13 22.00 -13.16 9.55
N HIS A 14 21.74 -14.06 10.49
CA HIS A 14 20.67 -15.02 10.37
C HIS A 14 19.42 -14.17 10.27
N ASP A 15 18.88 -14.04 9.05
CA ASP A 15 17.59 -13.41 8.81
C ASP A 15 16.66 -13.95 9.89
N ALA A 16 16.22 -13.06 10.79
CA ALA A 16 15.34 -13.45 11.89
C ALA A 16 14.23 -14.31 11.29
N VAL A 17 14.12 -15.57 11.76
CA VAL A 17 13.32 -16.62 11.12
C VAL A 17 12.00 -16.03 10.62
N ASN A 18 11.84 -16.01 9.29
CA ASN A 18 10.71 -15.34 8.66
C ASN A 18 9.39 -15.85 9.27
N ASN A 19 8.61 -14.92 9.80
CA ASN A 19 7.38 -15.21 10.52
C ASN A 19 6.14 -14.60 9.86
N SER A 20 6.27 -14.15 8.62
CA SER A 20 5.13 -13.78 7.80
C SER A 20 4.14 -14.93 7.68
N GLY A 21 2.86 -14.60 7.45
CA GLY A 21 1.81 -15.58 7.21
C GLY A 21 1.50 -16.56 8.35
N LYS A 22 2.09 -16.40 9.55
CA LYS A 22 1.82 -17.23 10.72
C LYS A 22 0.57 -16.80 11.50
N GLY A 23 -0.15 -15.78 11.01
CA GLY A 23 -1.33 -15.24 11.67
C GLY A 23 -1.01 -14.29 12.82
N LYS A 24 -2.03 -14.00 13.64
CA LYS A 24 -1.92 -13.09 14.78
C LYS A 24 -1.15 -13.74 15.94
N GLY A 25 -0.45 -12.93 16.72
CA GLY A 25 0.25 -13.38 17.94
C GLY A 25 1.75 -13.63 17.76
N HIS A 26 2.27 -13.58 16.53
CA HIS A 26 3.70 -13.59 16.28
C HIS A 26 4.28 -12.16 16.31
N ALA A 27 5.50 -12.03 16.84
CA ALA A 27 6.23 -10.77 16.85
C ALA A 27 6.36 -10.24 15.42
N ILE A 28 6.13 -8.95 15.21
CA ILE A 28 6.26 -8.34 13.88
C ILE A 28 7.68 -7.78 13.77
N PRO A 29 8.47 -8.16 12.76
CA PRO A 29 9.80 -7.61 12.56
C PRO A 29 9.79 -6.09 12.38
N ASP A 30 10.89 -5.45 12.76
CA ASP A 30 11.08 -4.03 12.49
C ASP A 30 11.01 -3.74 10.99
N GLY A 31 10.50 -2.57 10.63
CA GLY A 31 10.32 -2.16 9.22
C GLY A 31 9.09 -2.72 8.51
N VAL A 32 8.30 -3.61 9.13
CA VAL A 32 7.00 -4.05 8.60
C VAL A 32 5.90 -3.04 8.91
N LYS A 33 5.80 -2.62 10.18
CA LYS A 33 4.80 -1.63 10.62
C LYS A 33 5.02 -0.27 9.97
N GLY A 34 3.93 0.46 9.77
CA GLY A 34 3.95 1.79 9.19
C GLY A 34 2.69 2.09 8.39
N TRP A 35 2.60 3.33 7.89
CA TRP A 35 1.49 3.76 7.06
C TRP A 35 1.49 3.07 5.69
N SER A 36 0.29 2.71 5.22
CA SER A 36 0.07 2.09 3.92
C SER A 36 -0.79 2.97 3.01
N TRP A 37 -0.15 3.76 2.15
CA TRP A 37 -0.86 4.53 1.12
C TRP A 37 -1.66 3.63 0.19
N GLY A 38 -1.13 2.46 -0.15
CA GLY A 38 -1.84 1.48 -0.97
C GLY A 38 -3.13 0.99 -0.31
N ALA A 39 -3.07 0.62 0.97
CA ALA A 39 -4.24 0.11 1.69
C ALA A 39 -5.30 1.21 1.93
N PHE A 40 -4.85 2.42 2.26
CA PHE A 40 -5.74 3.57 2.47
C PHE A 40 -6.46 3.98 1.18
N LEU A 41 -5.73 4.11 0.06
CA LEU A 41 -6.28 4.66 -1.18
C LEU A 41 -7.02 3.63 -2.04
N LEU A 42 -6.55 2.37 -2.06
CA LEU A 42 -7.10 1.32 -2.92
C LEU A 42 -8.04 0.37 -2.18
N GLY A 43 -8.15 0.48 -0.85
CA GLY A 43 -9.12 -0.22 0.00
C GLY A 43 -9.24 -1.72 -0.31
N TRP A 44 -10.36 -2.10 -0.93
CA TRP A 44 -10.70 -3.49 -1.24
C TRP A 44 -9.75 -4.15 -2.26
N ILE A 45 -9.22 -3.39 -3.24
CA ILE A 45 -8.30 -3.93 -4.26
C ILE A 45 -7.00 -4.38 -3.58
N TRP A 46 -6.45 -3.50 -2.74
CA TRP A 46 -5.28 -3.81 -1.94
C TRP A 46 -5.56 -4.96 -0.96
N ALA A 47 -6.75 -4.98 -0.35
CA ALA A 47 -7.16 -6.01 0.60
C ALA A 47 -7.14 -7.42 -0.02
N ILE A 48 -7.68 -7.58 -1.24
CA ILE A 48 -7.64 -8.86 -1.98
C ILE A 48 -6.18 -9.28 -2.26
N GLY A 49 -5.37 -8.37 -2.81
CA GLY A 49 -3.96 -8.66 -3.14
C GLY A 49 -3.09 -9.03 -1.94
N ASN A 50 -3.47 -8.61 -0.74
CA ASN A 50 -2.76 -8.85 0.52
C ASN A 50 -3.51 -9.80 1.47
N ARG A 51 -4.53 -10.52 0.98
CA ARG A 51 -5.36 -11.47 1.76
C ARG A 51 -5.90 -10.90 3.08
N THR A 52 -6.20 -9.60 3.08
CA THR A 52 -6.68 -8.87 4.26
C THR A 52 -8.19 -8.66 4.16
N TRP A 53 -8.97 -9.73 4.33
CA TRP A 53 -10.41 -9.77 4.04
C TRP A 53 -11.25 -8.75 4.82
N ILE A 54 -10.83 -8.37 6.03
CA ILE A 54 -11.47 -7.28 6.79
C ILE A 54 -11.46 -5.94 6.03
N GLY A 55 -10.50 -5.76 5.11
CA GLY A 55 -10.42 -4.59 4.24
C GLY A 55 -11.57 -4.49 3.22
N LEU A 56 -12.34 -5.56 2.99
CA LEU A 56 -13.56 -5.47 2.16
C LEU A 56 -14.65 -4.61 2.79
N LEU A 57 -14.61 -4.36 4.11
CA LEU A 57 -15.49 -3.39 4.77
C LEU A 57 -15.30 -1.96 4.25
N ALA A 58 -14.19 -1.68 3.53
CA ALA A 58 -14.00 -0.42 2.80
C ALA A 58 -15.08 -0.15 1.73
N LEU A 59 -15.81 -1.17 1.28
CA LEU A 59 -16.92 -1.03 0.32
C LEU A 59 -18.24 -0.58 0.96
N VAL A 60 -18.37 -0.65 2.28
CA VAL A 60 -19.61 -0.29 2.97
C VAL A 60 -19.67 1.23 3.13
N PRO A 61 -20.75 1.93 2.72
CA PRO A 61 -20.86 3.38 2.92
C PRO A 61 -20.69 3.80 4.37
N TYR A 62 -20.09 4.98 4.59
CA TYR A 62 -19.73 5.58 5.90
C TYR A 62 -18.68 4.79 6.70
N ILE A 63 -18.88 3.49 6.88
CA ILE A 63 -17.93 2.57 7.55
C ILE A 63 -16.64 2.47 6.74
N GLY A 64 -16.75 2.51 5.41
CA GLY A 64 -15.63 2.30 4.52
C GLY A 64 -14.54 3.36 4.65
N PHE A 65 -14.90 4.61 4.98
CA PHE A 65 -13.92 5.67 5.23
C PHE A 65 -13.12 5.41 6.51
N VAL A 66 -13.80 5.04 7.60
CA VAL A 66 -13.14 4.63 8.85
C VAL A 66 -12.26 3.41 8.61
N MET A 67 -12.77 2.43 7.87
CA MET A 67 -12.01 1.24 7.50
C MET A 67 -10.77 1.56 6.66
N ALA A 68 -10.86 2.51 5.73
CA ALA A 68 -9.73 2.96 4.93
C ALA A 68 -8.61 3.53 5.82
N ILE A 69 -8.95 4.36 6.82
CA ILE A 69 -7.98 4.89 7.79
C ILE A 69 -7.34 3.73 8.58
N ILE A 70 -8.14 2.79 9.06
CA ILE A 70 -7.64 1.62 9.79
C ILE A 70 -6.71 0.78 8.89
N LEU A 71 -7.05 0.59 7.62
CA LEU A 71 -6.20 -0.05 6.63
C LEU A 71 -4.90 0.72 6.39
N GLY A 72 -4.95 2.05 6.38
CA GLY A 72 -3.75 2.89 6.31
C GLY A 72 -2.80 2.65 7.49
N LEU A 73 -3.34 2.56 8.71
CA LEU A 73 -2.54 2.38 9.94
C LEU A 73 -2.06 0.94 10.16
N LYS A 74 -2.96 -0.04 9.99
CA LYS A 74 -2.75 -1.45 10.36
C LYS A 74 -2.64 -2.40 9.17
N GLY A 75 -2.94 -1.94 7.96
CA GLY A 75 -2.97 -2.80 6.77
C GLY A 75 -1.65 -3.52 6.55
N ARG A 76 -0.51 -2.83 6.68
CA ARG A 76 0.81 -3.48 6.52
C ARG A 76 1.05 -4.62 7.52
N GLU A 77 0.66 -4.42 8.77
CA GLU A 77 0.72 -5.48 9.79
C GLU A 77 -0.18 -6.66 9.43
N TRP A 78 -1.42 -6.40 9.03
CA TRP A 78 -2.34 -7.47 8.62
C TRP A 78 -1.85 -8.20 7.38
N ALA A 79 -1.33 -7.49 6.38
CA ALA A 79 -0.76 -8.09 5.18
C ALA A 79 0.43 -9.00 5.50
N TRP A 80 1.26 -8.63 6.48
CA TRP A 80 2.35 -9.47 6.97
C TRP A 80 1.83 -10.74 7.65
N GLN A 81 0.81 -10.61 8.50
CA GLN A 81 0.22 -11.73 9.24
C GLN A 81 -0.57 -12.70 8.33
N ASN A 82 -1.20 -12.21 7.27
CA ASN A 82 -2.14 -12.97 6.44
C ASN A 82 -1.50 -13.72 5.27
N LYS A 83 -0.29 -13.34 4.85
CA LYS A 83 0.37 -13.88 3.67
C LYS A 83 1.83 -14.20 3.96
N GLN A 84 2.32 -15.32 3.42
CA GLN A 84 3.73 -15.68 3.42
C GLN A 84 4.49 -14.78 2.43
N TRP A 85 5.56 -14.16 2.89
CA TRP A 85 6.47 -13.28 2.13
C TRP A 85 7.87 -13.88 2.20
N ASP A 86 8.70 -13.66 1.18
CA ASP A 86 10.05 -14.24 1.18
C ASP A 86 10.99 -13.56 2.19
N SER A 87 10.85 -12.24 2.37
CA SER A 87 11.59 -11.45 3.34
C SER A 87 10.89 -10.11 3.66
N VAL A 88 11.37 -9.38 4.67
CA VAL A 88 10.89 -8.03 5.00
C VAL A 88 11.14 -7.05 3.84
N GLU A 89 12.27 -7.18 3.14
CA GLU A 89 12.64 -6.38 1.98
C GLU A 89 11.70 -6.68 0.81
N HIS A 90 11.37 -7.96 0.59
CA HIS A 90 10.41 -8.34 -0.44
C HIS A 90 9.03 -7.74 -0.14
N PHE A 91 8.55 -7.87 1.09
CA PHE A 91 7.30 -7.24 1.52
C PHE A 91 7.31 -5.73 1.28
N ASN A 92 8.36 -5.04 1.74
CA ASN A 92 8.49 -3.59 1.61
C ASN A 92 8.51 -3.13 0.15
N ARG A 93 9.20 -3.86 -0.73
CA ARG A 93 9.21 -3.60 -2.17
C ARG A 93 7.81 -3.68 -2.77
N VAL A 94 7.02 -4.69 -2.39
CA VAL A 94 5.63 -4.85 -2.87
C VAL A 94 4.71 -3.76 -2.30
N GLN A 95 4.80 -3.46 -1.00
CA GLN A 95 4.01 -2.38 -0.38
C GLN A 95 4.35 -1.00 -0.95
N LYS A 96 5.60 -0.76 -1.34
CA LYS A 96 6.01 0.48 -2.02
C LYS A 96 5.36 0.61 -3.40
N ARG A 97 5.27 -0.48 -4.17
CA ARG A 97 4.54 -0.49 -5.45
C ARG A 97 3.05 -0.21 -5.27
N TRP A 98 2.43 -0.84 -4.28
CA TRP A 98 1.03 -0.55 -3.92
C TRP A 98 0.81 0.92 -3.56
N SER A 99 1.72 1.49 -2.78
CA SER A 99 1.67 2.90 -2.39
C SER A 99 1.83 3.83 -3.59
N PHE A 100 2.81 3.54 -4.46
CA PHE A 100 3.05 4.29 -5.68
C PHE A 100 1.81 4.31 -6.58
N TRP A 101 1.26 3.14 -6.92
CA TRP A 101 0.08 3.06 -7.78
C TRP A 101 -1.16 3.68 -7.13
N GLY A 102 -1.36 3.49 -5.82
CA GLY A 102 -2.46 4.12 -5.10
C GLY A 102 -2.42 5.64 -5.20
N VAL A 103 -1.26 6.25 -4.94
CA VAL A 103 -1.09 7.71 -5.04
C VAL A 103 -1.20 8.18 -6.49
N THR A 104 -0.51 7.54 -7.42
CA THR A 104 -0.50 7.95 -8.84
C THR A 104 -1.91 7.93 -9.44
N LEU A 105 -2.72 6.90 -9.15
CA LEU A 105 -4.09 6.83 -9.67
C LEU A 105 -4.97 7.94 -9.10
N ILE A 106 -4.95 8.15 -7.77
CA ILE A 106 -5.79 9.16 -7.12
C ILE A 106 -5.39 10.58 -7.55
N VAL A 107 -4.09 10.89 -7.54
CA VAL A 107 -3.59 12.21 -7.95
C VAL A 107 -3.81 12.43 -9.44
N GLY A 108 -3.55 11.43 -10.28
CA GLY A 108 -3.75 11.52 -11.73
C GLY A 108 -5.21 11.80 -12.09
N VAL A 109 -6.16 11.07 -11.49
CA VAL A 109 -7.60 11.31 -11.68
C VAL A 109 -8.01 12.68 -11.17
N ALA A 110 -7.53 13.10 -9.99
CA ALA A 110 -7.85 14.42 -9.44
C ALA A 110 -7.37 15.55 -10.36
N LEU A 111 -6.14 15.47 -10.88
CA LEU A 111 -5.61 16.46 -11.81
C LEU A 111 -6.41 16.54 -13.11
N ILE A 112 -6.77 15.39 -13.69
CA ILE A 112 -7.62 15.34 -14.89
C ILE A 112 -8.99 15.96 -14.60
N GLY A 113 -9.59 15.65 -13.44
CA GLY A 113 -10.87 16.21 -13.02
C GLY A 113 -10.82 17.72 -12.85
N ILE A 114 -9.77 18.26 -12.23
CA ILE A 114 -9.57 19.71 -12.08
C ILE A 114 -9.41 20.38 -13.46
N MET A 115 -8.60 19.81 -14.34
CA MET A 115 -8.43 20.32 -15.70
C MET A 115 -9.76 20.34 -16.47
N ALA A 116 -10.56 19.27 -16.37
CA ALA A 116 -11.87 19.21 -16.99
C ALA A 116 -12.83 20.25 -16.41
N ALA A 117 -12.83 20.45 -15.08
CA ALA A 117 -13.68 21.42 -14.41
C ALA A 117 -13.39 22.88 -14.84
N ILE A 118 -12.16 23.18 -15.25
CA ILE A 118 -11.77 24.50 -15.78
C ILE A 118 -12.00 24.58 -17.30
N ALA A 119 -11.59 23.56 -18.05
CA ALA A 119 -11.61 23.59 -19.50
C ALA A 119 -13.03 23.51 -20.09
N ILE A 120 -13.94 22.75 -19.47
CA ILE A 120 -15.31 22.58 -19.99
C ILE A 120 -16.07 23.92 -19.99
N PRO A 121 -16.14 24.70 -18.89
CA PRO A 121 -16.78 26.01 -18.90
C PRO A 121 -16.13 26.99 -19.89
N ALA A 122 -14.79 27.06 -19.92
CA ALA A 122 -14.07 27.94 -20.84
C ALA A 122 -14.37 27.60 -22.31
N TYR A 123 -14.49 26.32 -22.65
CA TYR A 123 -14.87 25.88 -23.99
C TYR A 123 -16.33 26.24 -24.32
N GLN A 124 -17.26 26.09 -23.37
CA GLN A 124 -18.65 26.50 -23.55
C GLN A 124 -18.78 28.00 -23.82
N GLU A 125 -18.06 28.83 -23.07
CA GLU A 125 -18.01 30.29 -23.29
C GLU A 125 -17.50 30.62 -24.69
N TYR A 126 -16.42 29.97 -25.14
CA TYR A 126 -15.88 30.14 -26.49
C TYR A 126 -16.90 29.78 -27.58
N VAL A 127 -17.56 28.62 -27.46
CA VAL A 127 -18.55 28.15 -28.44
C VAL A 127 -19.76 29.10 -28.48
N ASN A 128 -20.26 29.54 -27.33
CA ASN A 128 -21.37 30.48 -27.26
C ASN A 128 -21.02 31.84 -27.89
N ALA A 129 -19.83 32.36 -27.62
CA ALA A 129 -19.35 33.60 -28.21
C ALA A 129 -19.11 33.49 -29.73
N ALA A 130 -18.68 32.32 -30.21
CA ALA A 130 -18.46 32.07 -31.63
C ALA A 130 -19.76 31.84 -32.40
N GLY A 131 -20.76 31.17 -31.80
CA GLY A 131 -22.07 30.90 -32.40
C GLY A 131 -23.06 32.07 -32.33
N ALA A 132 -22.79 33.08 -31.50
CA ALA A 132 -23.56 34.33 -31.45
C ALA A 132 -23.15 35.36 -32.55
N ARG A 133 -22.24 34.99 -33.45
CA ARG A 133 -21.82 35.76 -34.63
C ARG A 133 -22.40 35.14 -35.89
#